data_AF-A0A0L0FLL4-F1
#
_entry.id   AF-A0A0L0FLL4-F1
#
_cell.length_a   1.000
_cell.length_b   1.000
_cell.length_c   1.000
_cell.angle_alpha   90.00
_cell.angle_beta   90.00
_cell.angle_gamma   90.00
#
_symmetry.space_group_name_H-M   'P 1'
#
loop_
_entity.id
_entity.type
_entity.pdbx_description
1 polymer ?
#
loop_
_entity_poly.entity_id
_entity_poly.type
_entity_poly.pdbx_seq_one_letter_code
_entity_poly.pdbx_strand_id
1 'polypeptide(L)'
;MNTLNLDILATLLELKSLDLRHNNAICEPSHLAVLANQMGGLGVDCPFTLRAAKSEKLHAADRDATLLRSQLTPHSTGTLRRRLALVFGDTTDPDTVDREGVVQRLLSHYERMGPRQIRRIKGIPVPQATCTALLKELDKWSAEDVNRTTPRERLNVRAQHYMILTSPAGFANPDGIKALRAKDKLAGYMRLWELAREVAVEADPEFATRYTAVAFTKNFQGSPHIDTQNIATFRGLALGDFSDGGGALAVECSANEVAYVDTRHRLGKVDGRYPHWVAPYTGTRYSVIYYQTRGEIEPRTTAVFAGESLVHEPTTYCRPEDKYYNKYNRETNTYTPAT
;
A
#
# COMPACT_ATOMS: atom_id res chain seq x y z
N MET A 1 19.36 8.60 -23.86
CA MET A 1 20.76 9.09 -23.80
C MET A 1 20.95 10.61 -23.85
N ASN A 2 20.01 11.43 -24.35
CA ASN A 2 20.18 12.88 -24.59
C ASN A 2 20.57 13.76 -23.37
N THR A 3 20.73 13.18 -22.18
CA THR A 3 21.14 13.91 -20.96
C THR A 3 22.62 13.71 -20.60
N LEU A 4 23.31 12.69 -21.14
CA LEU A 4 24.73 12.48 -20.90
C LEU A 4 25.50 12.87 -22.16
N ASN A 5 26.27 13.96 -22.08
CA ASN A 5 27.09 14.40 -23.21
C ASN A 5 28.39 13.56 -23.25
N LEU A 6 28.30 12.40 -23.91
CA LEU A 6 29.39 11.43 -24.00
C LEU A 6 30.60 12.01 -24.74
N ASP A 7 30.40 12.94 -25.68
CA ASP A 7 31.49 13.62 -26.39
C ASP A 7 32.32 14.48 -25.42
N ILE A 8 31.68 15.19 -24.49
CA ILE A 8 32.40 15.93 -23.44
C ILE A 8 33.17 14.97 -22.53
N LEU A 9 32.54 13.88 -22.09
CA LEU A 9 33.20 12.91 -21.20
C LEU A 9 34.41 12.24 -21.87
N ALA A 10 34.35 12.00 -23.18
CA ALA A 10 35.47 11.48 -23.96
C ALA A 10 36.67 12.44 -24.02
N THR A 11 36.47 13.76 -23.85
CA THR A 11 37.59 14.73 -23.79
C THR A 11 38.36 14.71 -22.46
N LEU A 12 37.84 14.03 -21.42
CA LEU A 12 38.47 13.96 -20.11
C LEU A 12 39.56 12.87 -20.12
N LEU A 13 40.77 13.21 -20.55
CA LEU A 13 41.91 12.29 -20.70
C LEU A 13 42.29 11.54 -19.40
N GLU A 14 41.90 12.07 -18.24
CA GLU A 14 42.17 11.44 -16.93
C GLU A 14 41.00 10.60 -16.39
N LEU A 15 39.87 10.53 -17.09
CA LEU A 15 38.71 9.75 -16.66
C LEU A 15 39.04 8.26 -16.75
N LYS A 16 39.19 7.60 -15.59
CA LYS A 16 39.48 6.16 -15.53
C LYS A 16 38.25 5.31 -15.26
N SER A 17 37.22 5.87 -14.63
CA SER A 17 35.98 5.17 -14.33
C SER A 17 34.78 6.10 -14.44
N LEU A 18 33.70 5.58 -15.04
CA LEU A 18 32.40 6.21 -15.13
C LEU A 18 31.32 5.21 -14.64
N ASP A 19 31.00 5.29 -13.35
CA ASP A 19 29.99 4.40 -12.76
C ASP A 19 28.56 4.86 -13.10
N LEU A 20 27.90 4.08 -13.96
CA LEU A 20 26.53 4.31 -14.42
C LEU A 20 25.55 3.32 -13.81
N ARG A 21 25.95 2.50 -12.83
CA ARG A 21 25.09 1.46 -12.22
C ARG A 21 23.79 1.99 -11.63
N HIS A 22 23.75 3.27 -11.26
CA HIS A 22 22.58 3.93 -10.67
C HIS A 22 21.87 4.91 -11.63
N ASN A 23 22.31 5.01 -12.88
CA ASN A 23 21.71 5.93 -13.85
C ASN A 23 20.49 5.30 -14.55
N ASN A 24 19.30 5.63 -14.05
CA ASN A 24 18.04 5.12 -14.60
C ASN A 24 17.74 5.55 -16.06
N ALA A 25 18.45 6.54 -16.59
CA ALA A 25 18.31 6.98 -17.97
C ALA A 25 19.16 6.15 -18.96
N ILE A 26 20.12 5.37 -18.46
CA ILE A 26 21.09 4.60 -19.25
C ILE A 26 21.09 3.15 -18.78
N CYS A 27 20.03 2.42 -19.11
CA CYS A 27 19.80 1.08 -18.58
C CYS A 27 19.23 0.09 -19.61
N GLU A 28 19.34 0.40 -20.91
CA GLU A 28 18.82 -0.46 -21.99
C GLU A 28 19.99 -1.12 -22.73
N PRO A 29 19.81 -2.31 -23.32
CA PRO A 29 20.88 -2.96 -24.09
C PRO A 29 21.43 -2.11 -25.25
N SER A 30 20.62 -1.24 -25.84
CA SER A 30 21.05 -0.29 -26.88
C SER A 30 22.02 0.77 -26.35
N HIS A 31 21.83 1.23 -25.11
CA HIS A 31 22.72 2.20 -24.46
C HIS A 31 24.12 1.63 -24.25
N LEU A 32 24.19 0.32 -24.03
CA LEU A 32 25.42 -0.44 -23.88
C LEU A 32 26.30 -0.36 -25.13
N ALA A 33 25.70 -0.58 -26.30
CA ALA A 33 26.40 -0.51 -27.58
C ALA A 33 26.94 0.90 -27.84
N VAL A 34 26.17 1.95 -27.50
CA VAL A 34 26.61 3.33 -27.66
C VAL A 34 27.77 3.66 -26.70
N LEU A 35 27.70 3.26 -25.43
CA LEU A 35 28.80 3.44 -24.48
C LEU A 35 30.06 2.70 -24.91
N ALA A 36 29.94 1.44 -25.34
CA ALA A 36 31.08 0.65 -25.82
C ALA A 36 31.72 1.29 -27.06
N ASN A 37 30.92 1.81 -27.99
CA ASN A 37 31.42 2.46 -29.20
C ASN A 37 32.11 3.79 -28.93
N GLN A 38 31.57 4.63 -28.03
CA GLN A 38 32.10 5.97 -27.77
C GLN A 38 33.22 5.98 -26.72
N MET A 39 33.19 5.07 -25.74
CA MET A 39 34.12 5.05 -24.60
C MET A 39 35.07 3.86 -24.61
N GLY A 40 34.76 2.77 -25.32
CA GLY A 40 35.53 1.53 -25.28
C GLY A 40 36.97 1.66 -25.77
N GLY A 41 37.24 2.62 -26.67
CA GLY A 41 38.60 2.94 -27.14
C GLY A 41 39.44 3.75 -26.14
N LEU A 42 38.83 4.27 -25.07
CA LEU A 42 39.49 5.18 -24.11
C LEU A 42 39.98 4.46 -22.84
N GLY A 43 39.71 3.16 -22.70
CA GLY A 43 40.12 2.39 -21.51
C GLY A 43 39.38 2.79 -20.22
N VAL A 44 38.23 3.47 -20.33
CA VAL A 44 37.40 3.86 -19.18
C VAL A 44 36.56 2.68 -18.71
N ASP A 45 36.69 2.31 -17.44
CA ASP A 45 35.79 1.33 -16.83
C ASP A 45 34.40 1.95 -16.61
N CYS A 46 33.40 1.43 -17.32
CA CYS A 46 32.04 1.96 -17.30
C CYS A 46 31.08 0.91 -16.74
N PRO A 47 31.11 0.58 -15.43
CA PRO A 47 30.14 -0.36 -14.89
C PRO A 47 28.73 0.24 -15.01
N PHE A 48 27.77 -0.57 -15.46
CA PHE A 48 26.39 -0.15 -15.68
C PHE A 48 25.45 -1.29 -15.29
N THR A 49 24.22 -0.93 -14.96
CA THR A 49 23.17 -1.90 -14.61
C THR A 49 22.16 -1.95 -15.75
N LEU A 50 22.04 -3.09 -16.42
CA LEU A 50 20.90 -3.31 -17.30
C LEU A 50 19.64 -3.29 -16.46
N ARG A 51 18.64 -2.52 -16.90
CA ARG A 51 17.31 -2.66 -16.37
C ARG A 51 16.87 -4.08 -16.72
N ALA A 52 16.78 -4.92 -15.69
CA ALA A 52 16.16 -6.22 -15.82
C ALA A 52 14.82 -6.05 -16.55
N ALA A 53 14.46 -7.02 -17.39
CA ALA A 53 13.12 -7.06 -17.99
C ALA A 53 12.11 -6.73 -16.90
N LYS A 54 11.23 -5.75 -17.13
CA LYS A 54 10.26 -5.31 -16.13
C LYS A 54 9.49 -6.57 -15.71
N SER A 55 9.81 -7.12 -14.54
CA SER A 55 8.93 -8.10 -13.93
C SER A 55 7.58 -7.40 -13.78
N GLU A 56 6.50 -8.10 -14.13
CA GLU A 56 5.17 -7.58 -13.91
C GLU A 56 5.07 -7.18 -12.44
N LYS A 57 5.01 -5.87 -12.18
CA LYS A 57 4.89 -5.37 -10.82
C LYS A 57 3.50 -5.79 -10.35
N LEU A 58 3.44 -6.82 -9.51
CA LEU A 58 2.21 -7.24 -8.85
C LEU A 58 1.51 -6.01 -8.28
N HIS A 59 0.31 -5.74 -8.81
CA HIS A 59 -0.50 -4.63 -8.36
C HIS A 59 -0.93 -4.89 -6.93
N ALA A 60 -1.30 -3.84 -6.20
CA ALA A 60 -1.77 -4.00 -4.84
C ALA A 60 -3.04 -4.89 -4.77
N ALA A 61 -3.84 -4.88 -5.85
CA ALA A 61 -4.98 -5.77 -6.06
C ALA A 61 -4.65 -7.28 -6.05
N ASP A 62 -3.45 -7.66 -6.46
CA ASP A 62 -3.06 -9.06 -6.66
C ASP A 62 -2.39 -9.65 -5.42
N ARG A 63 -2.21 -8.83 -4.39
CA ARG A 63 -1.55 -9.23 -3.15
C ARG A 63 -2.55 -9.94 -2.25
N ASP A 64 -2.13 -11.05 -1.65
CA ASP A 64 -2.92 -11.74 -0.65
C ASP A 64 -2.52 -11.23 0.74
N ALA A 65 -3.41 -10.48 1.38
CA ALA A 65 -3.20 -9.97 2.73
C ALA A 65 -2.93 -11.04 3.80
N THR A 66 -3.20 -12.32 3.56
CA THR A 66 -2.88 -13.41 4.51
C THR A 66 -1.42 -13.84 4.43
N LEU A 67 -0.72 -13.54 3.33
CA LEU A 67 0.66 -13.93 3.11
C LEU A 67 1.62 -12.86 3.63
N LEU A 68 2.57 -13.27 4.48
CA LEU A 68 3.61 -12.38 5.00
C LEU A 68 4.44 -11.72 3.88
N ARG A 69 4.73 -12.46 2.81
CA ARG A 69 5.39 -11.94 1.61
C ARG A 69 4.67 -10.71 1.07
N SER A 70 3.36 -10.81 0.90
CA SER A 70 2.52 -9.72 0.41
C SER A 70 2.50 -8.54 1.38
N GLN A 71 2.52 -8.79 2.68
CA GLN A 71 2.59 -7.76 3.72
C GLN A 71 3.95 -7.02 3.76
N LEU A 72 5.05 -7.70 3.41
CA LEU A 72 6.39 -7.10 3.33
C LEU A 72 6.65 -6.34 2.02
N THR A 73 5.96 -6.74 0.94
CA THR A 73 6.14 -6.19 -0.41
C THR A 73 6.05 -4.66 -0.50
N PRO A 74 5.22 -3.94 0.27
CA PRO A 74 5.15 -2.48 0.21
C PRO A 74 6.45 -1.76 0.61
N HIS A 75 7.32 -2.42 1.40
CA HIS A 75 8.57 -1.81 1.83
C HIS A 75 9.58 -1.67 0.69
N SER A 76 10.38 -0.60 0.74
CA SER A 76 11.56 -0.47 -0.11
C SER A 76 12.60 -1.54 0.20
N THR A 77 13.46 -1.90 -0.76
CA THR A 77 14.52 -2.90 -0.51
C THR A 77 15.48 -2.46 0.59
N GLY A 78 15.81 -1.15 0.68
CA GLY A 78 16.63 -0.62 1.76
C GLY A 78 15.97 -0.78 3.14
N THR A 79 14.65 -0.57 3.22
CA THR A 79 13.89 -0.80 4.46
C THR A 79 13.91 -2.28 4.85
N LEU A 80 13.74 -3.19 3.90
CA LEU A 80 13.78 -4.63 4.13
C LEU A 80 15.16 -5.10 4.61
N ARG A 81 16.26 -4.63 4.01
CA ARG A 81 17.62 -4.92 4.48
C ARG A 81 17.89 -4.39 5.87
N ARG A 82 17.49 -3.14 6.14
CA ARG A 82 17.62 -2.55 7.49
C ARG A 82 16.88 -3.39 8.52
N ARG A 83 15.66 -3.87 8.20
CA ARG A 83 14.92 -4.78 9.05
C ARG A 83 15.67 -6.09 9.27
N LEU A 84 16.19 -6.70 8.20
CA LEU A 84 16.96 -7.95 8.28
C LEU A 84 18.16 -7.80 9.24
N ALA A 85 18.90 -6.70 9.10
CA ALA A 85 20.08 -6.42 9.92
C ALA A 85 19.72 -6.10 11.38
N LEU A 86 18.80 -5.15 11.61
CA LEU A 86 18.52 -4.64 12.95
C LEU A 86 17.66 -5.58 13.80
N VAL A 87 16.77 -6.36 13.18
CA VAL A 87 15.83 -7.23 13.91
C VAL A 87 16.36 -8.66 14.00
N PHE A 88 17.02 -9.14 12.95
CA PHE A 88 17.45 -10.54 12.87
C PHE A 88 18.97 -10.72 12.84
N GLY A 89 19.76 -9.65 12.88
CA GLY A 89 21.21 -9.71 12.85
C GLY A 89 21.80 -10.20 11.52
N ASP A 90 21.00 -10.26 10.45
CA ASP A 90 21.40 -10.79 9.14
C ASP A 90 21.64 -9.63 8.16
N THR A 91 22.86 -9.55 7.63
CA THR A 91 23.25 -8.53 6.67
C THR A 91 23.40 -9.11 5.28
N THR A 92 23.10 -8.30 4.27
CA THR A 92 23.17 -8.69 2.87
C THR A 92 23.87 -7.61 2.09
N ASP A 93 24.78 -8.01 1.21
CA ASP A 93 25.45 -7.10 0.29
C ASP A 93 24.47 -6.74 -0.86
N PRO A 94 24.27 -5.44 -1.15
CA PRO A 94 23.42 -4.99 -2.24
C PRO A 94 23.86 -5.42 -3.64
N ASP A 95 25.15 -5.72 -3.84
CA ASP A 95 25.68 -6.11 -5.15
C ASP A 95 25.47 -7.59 -5.46
N THR A 96 25.32 -8.43 -4.43
CA THR A 96 25.23 -9.90 -4.58
C THR A 96 23.87 -10.49 -4.24
N VAL A 97 23.06 -9.79 -3.44
CA VAL A 97 21.72 -10.24 -3.06
C VAL A 97 20.73 -9.27 -3.67
N ASP A 98 19.77 -9.73 -4.46
CA ASP A 98 18.72 -8.85 -5.00
C ASP A 98 17.57 -8.66 -4.00
N ARG A 99 16.49 -8.00 -4.43
CA ARG A 99 15.31 -7.80 -3.58
C ARG A 99 14.66 -9.13 -3.16
N GLU A 100 14.56 -10.08 -4.09
CA GLU A 100 13.89 -11.35 -3.81
C GLU A 100 14.68 -12.16 -2.79
N GLY A 101 16.01 -12.20 -2.91
CA GLY A 101 16.89 -12.81 -1.92
C GLY A 101 16.72 -12.20 -0.52
N VAL A 102 16.59 -10.87 -0.42
CA VAL A 102 16.31 -10.20 0.87
C VAL A 102 14.93 -10.61 1.43
N VAL A 103 13.90 -10.68 0.58
CA VAL A 103 12.54 -11.11 1.01
C VAL A 103 12.56 -12.55 1.48
N GLN A 104 13.20 -13.46 0.75
CA GLN A 104 13.29 -14.87 1.13
C GLN A 104 13.98 -15.06 2.47
N ARG A 105 15.11 -14.39 2.71
CA ARG A 105 15.79 -14.42 4.01
C ARG A 105 14.89 -13.93 5.13
N LEU A 106 14.18 -12.81 4.94
CA LEU A 106 13.21 -12.32 5.91
C LEU A 106 12.14 -13.38 6.21
N LEU A 107 11.54 -13.99 5.19
CA LEU A 107 10.53 -15.04 5.37
C LEU A 107 11.07 -16.21 6.19
N SER A 108 12.29 -16.68 5.94
CA SER A 108 12.94 -17.74 6.72
C SER A 108 13.24 -17.35 8.17
N HIS A 109 13.50 -16.07 8.46
CA HIS A 109 13.62 -15.59 9.84
C HIS A 109 12.26 -15.53 10.54
N TYR A 110 11.22 -15.05 9.86
CA TYR A 110 9.86 -15.02 10.41
C TYR A 110 9.30 -16.43 10.65
N GLU A 111 9.59 -17.39 9.77
CA GLU A 111 9.21 -18.79 9.96
C GLU A 111 9.78 -19.36 11.27
N ARG A 112 11.05 -19.05 11.58
CA ARG A 112 11.70 -19.43 12.84
C ARG A 112 11.19 -18.66 14.05
N MET A 113 10.93 -17.36 13.89
CA MET A 113 10.40 -16.50 14.96
C MET A 113 8.95 -16.86 15.33
N GLY A 114 8.20 -17.39 14.38
CA GLY A 114 6.77 -17.64 14.51
C GLY A 114 5.91 -16.43 14.15
N PRO A 115 4.60 -16.50 14.44
CA PRO A 115 3.65 -15.45 14.05
C PRO A 115 3.96 -14.12 14.75
N ARG A 116 3.64 -13.02 14.06
CA ARG A 116 3.70 -11.68 14.63
C ARG A 116 2.64 -11.52 15.72
N GLN A 117 2.96 -10.73 16.73
CA GLN A 117 2.02 -10.32 17.76
C GLN A 117 0.89 -9.49 17.14
N ILE A 118 -0.33 -9.73 17.63
CA ILE A 118 -1.52 -9.01 17.19
C ILE A 118 -1.98 -8.12 18.34
N ARG A 119 -1.99 -6.81 18.10
CA ARG A 119 -2.59 -5.82 19.00
C ARG A 119 -3.96 -5.42 18.45
N ARG A 120 -5.02 -5.52 19.24
CA ARG A 120 -6.37 -5.10 18.81
C ARG A 120 -6.67 -3.71 19.34
N ILE A 121 -7.21 -2.85 18.49
CA ILE A 121 -7.53 -1.46 18.82
C ILE A 121 -8.95 -1.18 18.33
N LYS A 122 -9.74 -0.48 19.13
CA LYS A 122 -11.08 -0.06 18.73
C LYS A 122 -11.05 1.40 18.27
N GLY A 123 -11.66 1.69 17.13
CA GLY A 123 -11.93 3.06 16.73
C GLY A 123 -12.97 3.74 17.63
N ILE A 124 -13.11 5.04 17.45
CA ILE A 124 -14.09 5.87 18.15
C ILE A 124 -15.50 5.49 17.66
N PRO A 125 -16.45 5.13 18.55
CA PRO A 125 -17.82 4.81 18.14
C PRO A 125 -18.45 5.94 17.34
N VAL A 126 -19.12 5.60 16.24
CA VAL A 126 -19.94 6.54 15.46
C VAL A 126 -21.40 6.27 15.81
N PRO A 127 -22.24 7.30 16.03
CA PRO A 127 -23.66 7.11 16.31
C PRO A 127 -24.36 6.20 15.29
N GLN A 128 -25.21 5.31 15.79
CA GLN A 128 -25.90 4.31 14.96
C GLN A 128 -26.79 4.96 13.89
N ALA A 129 -27.43 6.09 14.22
CA ALA A 129 -28.26 6.84 13.28
C ALA A 129 -27.43 7.32 12.08
N THR A 130 -26.27 7.92 12.32
CA THR A 130 -25.33 8.38 11.29
C THR A 130 -24.81 7.22 10.44
N CYS A 131 -24.41 6.10 11.08
CA CYS A 131 -23.99 4.89 10.37
C CYS A 131 -25.09 4.35 9.44
N THR A 132 -26.33 4.32 9.92
CA THR A 132 -27.49 3.81 9.16
C THR A 132 -27.81 4.70 7.97
N ALA A 133 -27.81 6.02 8.17
CA ALA A 133 -28.04 6.98 7.09
C ALA A 133 -26.94 6.91 6.02
N LEU A 134 -25.67 6.84 6.43
CA LEU A 134 -24.54 6.71 5.53
C LEU A 134 -24.55 5.38 4.77
N LEU A 135 -24.85 4.27 5.43
CA LEU A 135 -24.96 2.95 4.78
C LEU A 135 -26.04 2.96 3.68
N LYS A 136 -27.20 3.55 3.94
CA LYS A 136 -28.28 3.68 2.95
C LYS A 136 -27.84 4.43 1.70
N GLU A 137 -27.08 5.52 1.86
CA GLU A 137 -26.57 6.29 0.71
C GLU A 137 -25.44 5.54 -0.03
N LEU A 138 -24.62 4.76 0.68
CA LEU A 138 -23.60 3.89 0.08
C LEU A 138 -24.21 2.74 -0.74
N ASP A 139 -25.31 2.16 -0.26
CA ASP A 139 -26.06 1.14 -1.00
C ASP A 139 -26.59 1.72 -2.31
N LYS A 140 -27.24 2.89 -2.24
CA LYS A 140 -27.72 3.63 -3.41
C LYS A 140 -26.59 3.93 -4.40
N TRP A 141 -25.49 4.53 -3.93
CA TRP A 141 -24.32 4.80 -4.77
C TRP A 141 -23.82 3.54 -5.46
N SER A 142 -23.69 2.43 -4.73
CA SER A 142 -23.19 1.19 -5.32
C SER A 142 -24.12 0.58 -6.35
N ALA A 143 -25.45 0.72 -6.18
CA ALA A 143 -26.44 0.26 -7.14
C ALA A 143 -26.40 1.08 -8.43
N GLU A 144 -26.20 2.40 -8.33
CA GLU A 144 -26.07 3.29 -9.48
C GLU A 144 -24.75 3.08 -10.23
N ASP A 145 -23.66 2.81 -9.51
CA ASP A 145 -22.31 2.64 -10.08
C ASP A 145 -22.16 1.34 -10.91
N VAL A 146 -23.06 0.36 -10.79
CA VAL A 146 -23.07 -0.85 -11.65
C VAL A 146 -23.22 -0.48 -13.13
N ASN A 147 -23.95 0.60 -13.42
CA ASN A 147 -24.19 1.08 -14.78
C ASN A 147 -23.12 2.07 -15.26
N ARG A 148 -22.01 2.24 -14.52
CA ARG A 148 -20.99 3.23 -14.88
C ARG A 148 -20.28 2.83 -16.17
N THR A 149 -20.30 3.74 -17.15
CA THR A 149 -19.61 3.57 -18.44
C THR A 149 -18.12 3.90 -18.39
N THR A 150 -17.66 4.55 -17.32
CA THR A 150 -16.25 4.95 -17.14
C THR A 150 -15.48 3.96 -16.25
N PRO A 151 -14.16 3.80 -16.47
CA PRO A 151 -13.31 2.98 -15.61
C PRO A 151 -13.28 3.48 -14.16
N ARG A 152 -13.04 2.57 -13.21
CA ARG A 152 -12.84 2.91 -11.79
C ARG A 152 -11.59 3.80 -11.65
N GLU A 153 -11.60 4.73 -10.71
CA GLU A 153 -10.47 5.65 -10.47
C GLU A 153 -9.17 4.94 -10.09
N ARG A 154 -9.28 3.79 -9.42
CA ARG A 154 -8.16 2.93 -9.05
C ARG A 154 -8.37 1.53 -9.63
N LEU A 155 -7.71 1.25 -10.74
CA LEU A 155 -7.72 -0.09 -11.36
C LEU A 155 -6.84 -1.08 -10.61
N ASN A 156 -5.81 -0.58 -9.91
CA ASN A 156 -4.79 -1.40 -9.26
C ASN A 156 -5.15 -1.84 -7.83
N VAL A 157 -6.43 -1.72 -7.44
CA VAL A 157 -6.94 -2.18 -6.14
C VAL A 157 -8.12 -3.12 -6.32
N ARG A 158 -8.19 -4.13 -5.46
CA ARG A 158 -9.25 -5.14 -5.46
C ARG A 158 -10.46 -4.63 -4.69
N ALA A 159 -11.40 -4.02 -5.39
CA ALA A 159 -12.68 -3.53 -4.86
C ALA A 159 -13.77 -3.62 -5.93
N GLN A 160 -15.03 -3.82 -5.55
CA GLN A 160 -16.14 -3.81 -6.53
C GLN A 160 -16.41 -2.38 -7.01
N HIS A 161 -16.44 -1.43 -6.09
CA HIS A 161 -16.67 -0.01 -6.37
C HIS A 161 -15.62 0.83 -5.66
N TYR A 162 -15.21 1.93 -6.30
CA TYR A 162 -14.20 2.84 -5.77
C TYR A 162 -14.45 4.27 -6.26
N MET A 163 -14.63 5.21 -5.33
CA MET A 163 -14.86 6.63 -5.62
C MET A 163 -14.11 7.51 -4.61
N ILE A 164 -13.43 8.55 -5.11
CA ILE A 164 -12.89 9.63 -4.28
C ILE A 164 -13.72 10.90 -4.47
N LEU A 165 -14.10 11.54 -3.37
CA LEU A 165 -14.63 12.90 -3.36
C LEU A 165 -13.59 13.83 -2.72
N THR A 166 -13.21 14.89 -3.42
CA THR A 166 -12.27 15.91 -2.93
C THR A 166 -13.03 16.95 -2.11
N SER A 167 -12.43 17.45 -1.04
CA SER A 167 -13.05 18.50 -0.23
C SER A 167 -13.20 19.82 -1.01
N PRO A 168 -14.20 20.66 -0.67
CA PRO A 168 -14.39 21.97 -1.29
C PRO A 168 -13.12 22.85 -1.30
N ALA A 169 -12.34 22.80 -0.22
CA ALA A 169 -11.07 23.52 -0.12
C ALA A 169 -10.04 23.05 -1.17
N GLY A 170 -10.12 21.79 -1.63
CA GLY A 170 -9.19 21.20 -2.59
C GLY A 170 -9.31 21.75 -4.02
N PHE A 171 -10.41 22.42 -4.35
CA PHE A 171 -10.66 23.03 -5.66
C PHE A 171 -11.09 24.51 -5.57
N ALA A 172 -10.74 25.19 -4.48
CA ALA A 172 -10.99 26.62 -4.28
C ALA A 172 -10.28 27.52 -5.31
N ASN A 173 -9.25 27.02 -6.00
CA ASN A 173 -8.67 27.64 -7.20
C ASN A 173 -9.23 26.93 -8.45
N PRO A 174 -10.27 27.51 -9.11
CA PRO A 174 -11.09 26.83 -10.11
C PRO A 174 -10.47 26.75 -11.51
N ASP A 175 -9.29 27.30 -11.74
CA ASP A 175 -8.75 27.53 -13.10
C ASP A 175 -8.29 26.25 -13.84
N GLY A 176 -8.51 25.07 -13.26
CA GLY A 176 -8.14 23.79 -13.85
C GLY A 176 -9.34 22.90 -14.18
N ILE A 177 -9.32 22.27 -15.36
CA ILE A 177 -10.30 21.23 -15.77
C ILE A 177 -10.48 20.15 -14.68
N LYS A 178 -9.41 19.81 -13.96
CA LYS A 178 -9.46 18.85 -12.84
C LYS A 178 -10.28 19.36 -11.65
N ALA A 179 -10.18 20.66 -11.32
CA ALA A 179 -10.93 21.29 -10.24
C ALA A 179 -12.42 21.32 -10.57
N LEU A 180 -12.78 21.68 -11.81
CA LEU A 180 -14.16 21.66 -12.28
C LEU A 180 -14.77 20.26 -12.22
N ARG A 181 -14.07 19.24 -12.74
CA ARG A 181 -14.53 17.84 -12.66
C ARG A 181 -14.72 17.35 -11.22
N ALA A 182 -13.83 17.74 -10.31
CA ALA A 182 -13.96 17.39 -8.90
C ALA A 182 -15.18 18.07 -8.25
N LYS A 183 -15.43 19.34 -8.59
CA LYS A 183 -16.61 20.09 -8.13
C LYS A 183 -17.91 19.48 -8.64
N ASP A 184 -18.00 19.19 -9.93
CA ASP A 184 -19.20 18.59 -10.54
C ASP A 184 -19.47 17.19 -9.96
N LYS A 185 -18.42 16.40 -9.77
CA LYS A 185 -18.53 15.10 -9.10
C LYS A 185 -19.03 15.25 -7.66
N LEU A 186 -18.47 16.18 -6.89
CA LEU A 186 -18.93 16.42 -5.52
C LEU A 186 -20.42 16.82 -5.49
N ALA A 187 -20.85 17.69 -6.41
CA ALA A 187 -22.24 18.10 -6.51
C ALA A 187 -23.19 16.91 -6.75
N GLY A 188 -22.79 15.97 -7.62
CA GLY A 188 -23.55 14.74 -7.87
C GLY A 188 -23.66 13.79 -6.67
N TYR A 189 -22.71 13.85 -5.74
CA TYR A 189 -22.66 12.99 -4.55
C TYR A 189 -22.69 13.80 -3.24
N MET A 190 -23.34 14.97 -3.24
CA MET A 190 -23.31 15.90 -2.10
C MET A 190 -23.88 15.27 -0.83
N ARG A 191 -24.97 14.51 -0.92
CA ARG A 191 -25.57 13.85 0.24
C ARG A 191 -24.62 12.85 0.90
N LEU A 192 -23.91 12.06 0.09
CA LEU A 192 -22.93 11.10 0.58
C LEU A 192 -21.75 11.82 1.27
N TRP A 193 -21.31 12.94 0.69
CA TRP A 193 -20.29 13.80 1.29
C TRP A 193 -20.73 14.39 2.64
N GLU A 194 -21.94 14.93 2.73
CA GLU A 194 -22.47 15.53 3.96
C GLU A 194 -22.53 14.51 5.11
N LEU A 195 -23.04 13.30 4.84
CA LEU A 195 -23.09 12.21 5.82
C LEU A 195 -21.68 11.75 6.23
N ALA A 196 -20.75 11.66 5.29
CA ALA A 196 -19.35 11.35 5.62
C ALA A 196 -18.73 12.46 6.48
N ARG A 197 -19.02 13.74 6.21
CA ARG A 197 -18.54 14.86 7.02
C ARG A 197 -19.13 14.81 8.43
N GLU A 198 -20.42 14.49 8.57
CA GLU A 198 -21.10 14.32 9.85
C GLU A 198 -20.39 13.29 10.74
N VAL A 199 -20.08 12.10 10.19
CA VAL A 199 -19.26 11.08 10.87
C VAL A 199 -17.93 11.65 11.40
N ALA A 200 -17.21 12.40 10.56
CA ALA A 200 -15.92 12.96 10.95
C ALA A 200 -16.07 14.01 12.06
N VAL A 201 -17.09 14.87 11.97
CA VAL A 201 -17.37 15.90 12.99
C VAL A 201 -17.79 15.27 14.32
N GLU A 202 -18.63 14.24 14.31
CA GLU A 202 -19.09 13.58 15.53
C GLU A 202 -17.97 12.83 16.27
N ALA A 203 -17.02 12.23 15.54
CA ALA A 203 -15.97 11.39 16.13
C ALA A 203 -14.63 12.11 16.34
N ASP A 204 -14.26 13.06 15.48
CA ASP A 204 -12.97 13.79 15.53
C ASP A 204 -13.14 15.21 14.92
N PRO A 205 -13.76 16.16 15.65
CA PRO A 205 -14.07 17.50 15.15
C PRO A 205 -12.84 18.26 14.65
N GLU A 206 -11.70 18.08 15.32
CA GLU A 206 -10.44 18.73 14.95
C GLU A 206 -9.97 18.24 13.57
N PHE A 207 -9.98 16.92 13.35
CA PHE A 207 -9.63 16.34 12.06
C PHE A 207 -10.63 16.67 10.96
N ALA A 208 -11.92 16.81 11.29
CA ALA A 208 -12.96 17.13 10.33
C ALA A 208 -12.69 18.43 9.56
N THR A 209 -11.84 19.31 10.10
CA THR A 209 -11.40 20.55 9.45
C THR A 209 -10.22 20.40 8.49
N ARG A 210 -9.53 19.24 8.49
CA ARG A 210 -8.20 19.08 7.86
C ARG A 210 -8.15 18.10 6.68
N TYR A 211 -9.04 17.11 6.61
CA TYR A 211 -8.97 16.12 5.53
C TYR A 211 -9.21 16.75 4.15
N THR A 212 -8.51 16.25 3.15
CA THR A 212 -8.54 16.82 1.78
C THR A 212 -9.45 16.04 0.85
N ALA A 213 -9.75 14.78 1.17
CA ALA A 213 -10.59 13.92 0.37
C ALA A 213 -11.13 12.75 1.21
N VAL A 214 -12.19 12.13 0.69
CA VAL A 214 -12.80 10.91 1.23
C VAL A 214 -12.86 9.86 0.12
N ALA A 215 -12.33 8.67 0.39
CA ALA A 215 -12.46 7.51 -0.49
C ALA A 215 -13.57 6.58 0.02
N PHE A 216 -14.48 6.25 -0.88
CA PHE A 216 -15.57 5.30 -0.68
C PHE A 216 -15.27 4.03 -1.48
N THR A 217 -15.38 2.88 -0.82
CA THR A 217 -15.13 1.58 -1.45
C THR A 217 -16.19 0.58 -1.06
N LYS A 218 -16.55 -0.34 -1.97
CA LYS A 218 -17.35 -1.53 -1.66
C LYS A 218 -16.53 -2.78 -1.92
N ASN A 219 -16.54 -3.68 -0.95
CA ASN A 219 -15.86 -4.98 -0.98
C ASN A 219 -14.37 -4.86 -1.34
N PHE A 220 -13.69 -3.85 -0.77
CA PHE A 220 -12.24 -3.71 -0.87
C PHE A 220 -11.57 -4.85 -0.10
N GLN A 221 -10.65 -5.57 -0.74
CA GLN A 221 -9.97 -6.73 -0.16
C GLN A 221 -8.46 -6.56 -0.16
N GLY A 222 -7.87 -6.82 1.01
CA GLY A 222 -6.58 -7.48 1.14
C GLY A 222 -5.41 -6.90 0.34
N SER A 223 -5.34 -5.58 0.15
CA SER A 223 -4.30 -4.94 -0.65
C SER A 223 -3.21 -4.34 0.24
N PRO A 224 -2.19 -5.09 0.72
CA PRO A 224 -1.02 -4.51 1.39
C PRO A 224 -0.37 -3.39 0.58
N HIS A 225 -0.31 -2.20 1.14
CA HIS A 225 0.28 -1.01 0.52
C HIS A 225 0.72 0.03 1.56
N ILE A 226 1.38 1.08 1.06
CA ILE A 226 1.73 2.29 1.80
C ILE A 226 1.15 3.47 1.02
N ASP A 227 0.46 4.37 1.70
CA ASP A 227 -0.05 5.60 1.11
C ASP A 227 1.04 6.66 1.03
N THR A 228 1.81 6.65 -0.05
CA THR A 228 2.95 7.55 -0.24
C THR A 228 2.57 9.02 -0.40
N GLN A 229 1.31 9.30 -0.75
CA GLN A 229 0.80 10.66 -0.94
C GLN A 229 0.18 11.26 0.33
N ASN A 230 -0.04 10.45 1.37
CA ASN A 230 -0.57 10.96 2.62
C ASN A 230 0.51 11.75 3.36
N ILE A 231 0.11 12.92 3.87
CA ILE A 231 0.98 13.77 4.69
C ILE A 231 0.65 13.70 6.19
N ALA A 232 -0.44 13.01 6.54
CA ALA A 232 -0.92 12.86 7.90
C ALA A 232 -1.62 11.50 8.08
N THR A 233 -2.05 11.24 9.32
CA THR A 233 -2.87 10.09 9.68
C THR A 233 -4.23 10.14 8.96
N PHE A 234 -4.74 8.98 8.54
CA PHE A 234 -6.08 8.85 7.97
C PHE A 234 -7.06 8.31 9.01
N ARG A 235 -8.35 8.54 8.77
CA ARG A 235 -9.45 7.96 9.54
C ARG A 235 -10.21 6.98 8.67
N GLY A 236 -10.55 5.81 9.20
CA GLY A 236 -11.27 4.77 8.48
C GLY A 236 -12.51 4.31 9.21
N LEU A 237 -13.63 4.20 8.50
CA LEU A 237 -14.89 3.62 8.96
C LEU A 237 -15.26 2.45 8.03
N ALA A 238 -15.79 1.38 8.62
CA ALA A 238 -16.37 0.25 7.91
C ALA A 238 -17.85 0.07 8.27
N LEU A 239 -18.68 -0.12 7.25
CA LEU A 239 -20.13 -0.32 7.36
C LEU A 239 -20.56 -1.56 6.55
N GLY A 240 -21.78 -2.02 6.80
CA GLY A 240 -22.40 -3.15 6.09
C GLY A 240 -22.46 -4.43 6.92
N ASP A 241 -22.96 -5.48 6.28
CA ASP A 241 -23.11 -6.79 6.87
C ASP A 241 -21.96 -7.70 6.46
N PHE A 242 -20.92 -7.75 7.29
CA PHE A 242 -19.76 -8.62 7.11
C PHE A 242 -19.45 -9.41 8.38
N SER A 243 -18.63 -10.46 8.25
CA SER A 243 -18.28 -11.37 9.35
C SER A 243 -17.72 -10.64 10.57
N ASP A 244 -18.24 -10.94 11.76
CA ASP A 244 -17.70 -10.44 13.03
C ASP A 244 -16.24 -10.85 13.22
N GLY A 245 -15.43 -9.91 13.73
CA GLY A 245 -13.98 -10.10 13.89
C GLY A 245 -13.17 -10.09 12.59
N GLY A 246 -13.82 -10.11 11.42
CA GLY A 246 -13.18 -9.95 10.11
C GLY A 246 -13.07 -8.49 9.67
N GLY A 247 -12.33 -8.22 8.60
CA GLY A 247 -12.38 -6.93 7.90
C GLY A 247 -11.79 -5.75 8.67
N ALA A 248 -11.04 -6.03 9.74
CA ALA A 248 -10.27 -5.04 10.48
C ALA A 248 -9.24 -4.35 9.56
N LEU A 249 -8.94 -3.09 9.87
CA LEU A 249 -7.84 -2.38 9.23
C LEU A 249 -6.54 -2.79 9.94
N ALA A 250 -5.75 -3.62 9.28
CA ALA A 250 -4.48 -4.11 9.80
C ALA A 250 -3.34 -3.19 9.37
N VAL A 251 -2.46 -2.82 10.30
CA VAL A 251 -1.30 -1.97 10.03
C VAL A 251 -0.09 -2.48 10.81
N GLU A 252 1.04 -2.51 10.12
CA GLU A 252 2.30 -2.94 10.70
C GLU A 252 2.84 -1.89 11.70
N CYS A 253 3.02 -2.30 12.96
CA CYS A 253 3.53 -1.44 14.03
C CYS A 253 5.04 -1.59 14.19
N SER A 254 5.55 -2.80 13.97
CA SER A 254 6.96 -3.13 14.00
C SER A 254 7.23 -4.35 13.12
N ALA A 255 8.46 -4.88 13.12
CA ALA A 255 8.71 -6.16 12.49
C ALA A 255 7.89 -7.30 13.12
N ASN A 256 7.74 -7.31 14.44
CA ASN A 256 7.08 -8.39 15.18
C ASN A 256 5.64 -8.12 15.60
N GLU A 257 5.07 -6.94 15.33
CA GLU A 257 3.71 -6.57 15.75
C GLU A 257 2.87 -5.98 14.60
N VAL A 258 1.62 -6.42 14.52
CA VAL A 258 0.56 -5.85 13.67
C VAL A 258 -0.59 -5.40 14.56
N ALA A 259 -1.08 -4.18 14.34
CA ALA A 259 -2.32 -3.73 14.97
C ALA A 259 -3.51 -3.99 14.05
N TYR A 260 -4.58 -4.55 14.61
CA TYR A 260 -5.87 -4.75 13.96
C TYR A 260 -6.84 -3.72 14.55
N VAL A 261 -7.15 -2.70 13.74
CA VAL A 261 -8.06 -1.62 14.12
C VAL A 261 -9.48 -1.99 13.72
N ASP A 262 -10.34 -2.15 14.71
CA ASP A 262 -11.78 -2.31 14.50
C ASP A 262 -12.38 -0.99 14.04
N THR A 263 -12.86 -1.03 12.80
CA THR A 263 -13.50 0.09 12.10
C THR A 263 -14.99 -0.16 11.89
N ARG A 264 -15.55 -1.27 12.38
CA ARG A 264 -16.98 -1.56 12.21
C ARG A 264 -17.80 -0.60 13.07
N HIS A 265 -18.56 0.28 12.42
CA HIS A 265 -19.33 1.36 13.09
C HIS A 265 -18.45 2.26 13.99
N ARG A 266 -17.16 2.34 13.67
CA ARG A 266 -16.13 3.02 14.45
C ARG A 266 -15.16 3.75 13.53
N LEU A 267 -14.78 4.97 13.89
CA LEU A 267 -13.76 5.74 13.19
C LEU A 267 -12.38 5.41 13.77
N GLY A 268 -11.63 4.55 13.07
CA GLY A 268 -10.27 4.17 13.44
C GLY A 268 -9.23 5.17 12.91
N LYS A 269 -8.27 5.57 13.75
CA LYS A 269 -7.15 6.46 13.36
C LYS A 269 -5.89 5.63 13.09
N VAL A 270 -5.39 5.70 11.85
CA VAL A 270 -4.23 4.93 11.38
C VAL A 270 -3.28 5.82 10.59
N ASP A 271 -1.99 5.62 10.75
CA ASP A 271 -1.00 6.21 9.85
C ASP A 271 -0.79 5.30 8.63
N GLY A 272 -1.48 5.60 7.52
CA GLY A 272 -1.36 4.85 6.25
C GLY A 272 0.01 4.91 5.58
N ARG A 273 0.94 5.69 6.15
CA ARG A 273 2.33 5.76 5.68
C ARG A 273 3.15 4.55 6.18
N TYR A 274 2.56 3.71 7.02
CA TYR A 274 3.02 2.35 7.35
C TYR A 274 2.29 1.32 6.48
N PRO A 275 2.90 0.13 6.23
CA PRO A 275 2.23 -0.93 5.50
C PRO A 275 0.91 -1.32 6.17
N HIS A 276 -0.16 -1.30 5.40
CA HIS A 276 -1.49 -1.62 5.91
C HIS A 276 -2.35 -2.32 4.86
N TRP A 277 -3.37 -3.02 5.33
CA TRP A 277 -4.31 -3.81 4.54
C TRP A 277 -5.64 -3.99 5.27
N VAL A 278 -6.66 -4.49 4.57
CA VAL A 278 -7.90 -4.96 5.20
C VAL A 278 -7.77 -6.46 5.44
N ALA A 279 -7.93 -6.90 6.68
CA ALA A 279 -7.94 -8.31 7.06
C ALA A 279 -9.09 -9.07 6.35
N PRO A 280 -8.98 -10.39 6.16
CA PRO A 280 -10.05 -11.16 5.51
C PRO A 280 -11.43 -10.99 6.17
N TYR A 281 -12.48 -11.03 5.37
CA TYR A 281 -13.88 -11.03 5.80
C TYR A 281 -14.77 -11.68 4.73
N THR A 282 -15.98 -12.04 5.13
CA THR A 282 -17.07 -12.44 4.22
C THR A 282 -18.24 -11.46 4.34
N GLY A 283 -19.10 -11.39 3.34
CA GLY A 283 -20.26 -10.49 3.31
C GLY A 283 -20.01 -9.19 2.56
N THR A 284 -20.83 -8.18 2.83
CA THR A 284 -20.77 -6.86 2.19
C THR A 284 -20.14 -5.85 3.14
N ARG A 285 -19.01 -5.27 2.71
CA ARG A 285 -18.30 -4.26 3.48
C ARG A 285 -18.09 -3.01 2.65
N TYR A 286 -18.53 -1.88 3.18
CA TYR A 286 -18.15 -0.56 2.70
C TYR A 286 -17.01 -0.01 3.53
N SER A 287 -16.09 0.73 2.92
CA SER A 287 -15.09 1.53 3.64
C SER A 287 -15.21 3.00 3.26
N VAL A 288 -15.13 3.86 4.27
CA VAL A 288 -15.05 5.32 4.14
C VAL A 288 -13.74 5.78 4.77
N ILE A 289 -12.81 6.24 3.93
CA ILE A 289 -11.45 6.61 4.33
C ILE A 289 -11.23 8.10 4.11
N TYR A 290 -10.96 8.83 5.18
CA TYR A 290 -10.66 10.26 5.18
C TYR A 290 -9.16 10.46 5.26
N TYR A 291 -8.57 11.17 4.30
CA TYR A 291 -7.12 11.33 4.25
C TYR A 291 -6.71 12.75 3.81
N GLN A 292 -5.46 13.08 4.10
CA GLN A 292 -4.87 14.39 3.84
C GLN A 292 -3.64 14.26 2.95
N THR A 293 -3.65 14.99 1.83
CA THR A 293 -2.51 15.07 0.88
C THR A 293 -1.94 16.47 0.73
N ARG A 294 -2.47 17.46 1.45
CA ARG A 294 -2.10 18.89 1.40
C ARG A 294 -2.32 19.54 2.76
N GLY A 295 -1.64 20.66 3.01
CA GLY A 295 -1.67 21.36 4.30
C GLY A 295 -0.44 21.02 5.15
N GLU A 296 -0.58 21.13 6.46
CA GLU A 296 0.51 20.82 7.39
C GLU A 296 0.85 19.33 7.43
N ILE A 297 2.14 19.02 7.37
CA ILE A 297 2.65 17.65 7.43
C ILE A 297 2.68 17.21 8.89
N GLU A 298 1.91 16.17 9.24
CA GLU A 298 1.97 15.55 10.56
C GLU A 298 3.23 14.65 10.62
N PRO A 299 4.12 14.77 11.61
CA PRO A 299 5.25 13.87 11.75
C PRO A 299 4.81 12.39 11.81
N ARG A 300 5.63 11.49 11.27
CA ARG A 300 5.42 10.04 11.42
C ARG A 300 5.90 9.61 12.80
N THR A 301 4.98 9.17 13.65
CA THR A 301 5.28 8.76 15.04
C THR A 301 4.94 7.29 15.27
N THR A 302 3.65 6.94 15.28
CA THR A 302 3.14 5.58 15.47
C THR A 302 2.19 5.19 14.34
N ALA A 303 2.09 3.89 14.08
CA ALA A 303 1.18 3.32 13.09
C ALA A 303 -0.30 3.44 13.48
N VAL A 304 -0.59 3.40 14.78
CA VAL A 304 -1.94 3.38 15.36
C VAL A 304 -2.02 4.24 16.59
N PHE A 305 -3.22 4.75 16.85
CA PHE A 305 -3.53 5.65 17.94
C PHE A 305 -4.64 5.02 18.77
N ALA A 306 -4.46 5.00 20.09
CA ALA A 306 -5.41 4.35 20.99
C ALA A 306 -6.74 5.11 21.00
N GLY A 307 -7.84 4.40 20.73
CA GLY A 307 -9.10 4.58 21.45
C GLY A 307 -9.16 3.45 22.47
N GLU A 308 -9.36 3.77 23.75
CA GLU A 308 -9.45 2.85 24.91
C GLU A 308 -8.79 1.45 24.71
N SER A 309 -7.52 1.32 25.11
CA SER A 309 -6.79 0.04 25.05
C SER A 309 -7.50 -1.07 25.84
N LEU A 310 -7.72 -2.23 25.22
CA LEU A 310 -8.04 -3.46 25.95
C LEU A 310 -7.24 -4.67 25.42
N VAL A 311 -6.56 -5.30 26.38
CA VAL A 311 -6.02 -6.66 26.48
C VAL A 311 -5.07 -7.14 25.36
N HIS A 312 -3.81 -7.38 25.74
CA HIS A 312 -2.94 -8.33 25.04
C HIS A 312 -3.50 -9.73 25.23
N GLU A 313 -4.33 -10.21 24.30
CA GLU A 313 -4.65 -11.63 24.27
C GLU A 313 -3.50 -12.39 23.58
N PRO A 314 -2.98 -13.48 24.20
CA PRO A 314 -2.12 -14.40 23.50
C PRO A 314 -2.88 -14.94 22.28
N THR A 315 -2.24 -14.87 21.12
CA THR A 315 -2.85 -15.25 19.86
C THR A 315 -3.15 -16.75 19.84
N THR A 316 -4.43 -17.12 19.88
CA THR A 316 -4.88 -18.38 19.30
C THR A 316 -5.25 -18.10 17.85
N TYR A 317 -4.38 -18.49 16.91
CA TYR A 317 -4.77 -18.52 15.50
C TYR A 317 -4.68 -19.96 14.98
N CYS A 318 -5.78 -20.38 14.36
CA CYS A 318 -5.89 -21.62 13.60
C CYS A 318 -4.85 -21.61 12.48
N ARG A 319 -4.01 -22.64 12.42
CA ARG A 319 -3.04 -22.80 11.33
C ARG A 319 -3.79 -22.75 9.98
N PRO A 320 -3.34 -21.95 9.01
CA PRO A 320 -3.87 -21.97 7.63
C PRO A 320 -3.70 -23.34 6.91
N GLU A 321 -3.00 -24.27 7.55
CA GLU A 321 -2.64 -25.59 7.05
C GLU A 321 -3.85 -26.52 6.83
N ASP A 322 -5.04 -26.20 7.38
CA ASP A 322 -6.20 -27.09 7.29
C ASP A 322 -7.05 -26.99 6.02
N LYS A 323 -6.84 -26.02 5.10
CA LYS A 323 -7.72 -25.93 3.90
C LYS A 323 -7.11 -25.61 2.53
N TYR A 324 -5.86 -25.15 2.39
CA TYR A 324 -5.39 -24.66 1.08
C TYR A 324 -3.96 -25.03 0.64
N TYR A 325 -3.22 -25.87 1.37
CA TYR A 325 -1.80 -26.09 1.09
C TYR A 325 -1.47 -27.12 -0.02
N ASN A 326 -2.43 -27.61 -0.81
CA ASN A 326 -2.20 -28.77 -1.69
C ASN A 326 -2.29 -28.54 -3.20
N LYS A 327 -2.27 -27.30 -3.72
CA LYS A 327 -2.48 -27.07 -5.17
C LYS A 327 -1.25 -26.63 -6.00
N TYR A 328 -0.13 -26.23 -5.40
CA TYR A 328 0.98 -25.62 -6.17
C TYR A 328 2.37 -26.29 -6.05
N ASN A 329 2.49 -27.50 -5.49
CA ASN A 329 3.78 -28.18 -5.34
C ASN A 329 3.80 -29.66 -5.78
N ARG A 330 3.07 -30.01 -6.85
CA ARG A 330 3.10 -31.38 -7.40
C ARG A 330 3.28 -31.44 -8.91
N GLU A 331 4.23 -30.69 -9.46
CA GLU A 331 4.79 -31.04 -10.77
C GLU A 331 6.29 -30.72 -10.77
N THR A 332 7.11 -31.75 -10.52
CA THR A 332 8.31 -32.14 -11.29
C THR A 332 9.26 -33.03 -10.48
N ASN A 333 9.76 -34.07 -11.16
CA ASN A 333 10.88 -34.95 -10.82
C ASN A 333 10.67 -36.12 -9.85
N THR A 334 10.04 -37.17 -10.38
CA THR A 334 10.42 -38.55 -10.10
C THR A 334 11.74 -38.87 -10.83
N TYR A 335 12.82 -39.06 -10.07
CA TYR A 335 14.05 -39.68 -10.54
C TYR A 335 14.01 -41.18 -10.17
N THR A 336 13.99 -42.05 -11.18
CA THR A 336 14.11 -43.50 -11.03
C THR A 336 15.58 -43.90 -11.23
N PRO A 337 16.23 -44.62 -10.30
CA PRO A 337 17.54 -45.19 -10.56
C PRO A 337 17.39 -46.48 -11.39
N ALA A 338 18.23 -46.61 -12.41
CA ALA A 338 18.33 -47.83 -13.22
C ALA A 338 19.04 -48.95 -12.45
N THR A 339 18.53 -50.17 -12.61
CA THR A 339 19.23 -51.44 -12.33
C THR A 339 20.10 -51.86 -13.49
#